data_AF-A0A352VW55-F1
#
_entry.id   AF-A0A352VW55-F1
#
_cell.length_a   1.000
_cell.length_b   1.000
_cell.length_c   1.000
_cell.angle_alpha   90.00
_cell.angle_beta   90.00
_cell.angle_gamma   90.00
#
_symmetry.space_group_name_H-M   'P 1'
#
loop_
_entity.id
_entity.type
_entity.pdbx_description
1 polymer ?
#
loop_
_entity_poly.entity_id
_entity_poly.type
_entity_poly.pdbx_seq_one_letter_code
_entity_poly.pdbx_strand_id
1 'polypeptide(L)'
;MLGDYARNIPHSIFALIDIHYPGFVLHKGLLESTSDMRVKKPKESYYAVQNTISIFDDRFKRIKNPDYHFDIPAKSPDSIKTAADNNGIILYAFQEENSTLPLFTVWIGDQRPAHDFPVVPVQITFKNLKFHDPVCVDLLSGLVFDIPKEFWFADNTICTFKRLPIYDSPVLVAERRLIVMKDSNESL
;
A
#
# COMPACT_ATOMS: atom_id res chain seq x y z
N MET A 1 0.24 -0.71 -11.34
CA MET A 1 0.24 -2.05 -10.73
C MET A 1 -0.91 -2.26 -9.73
N LEU A 2 -0.83 -1.84 -8.46
CA LEU A 2 -1.85 -2.22 -7.45
C LEU A 2 -3.27 -1.75 -7.80
N GLY A 3 -3.43 -0.52 -8.29
CA GLY A 3 -4.72 -0.04 -8.77
C GLY A 3 -5.26 -0.84 -9.97
N ASP A 4 -4.38 -1.36 -10.84
CA ASP A 4 -4.79 -2.21 -11.96
C ASP A 4 -5.18 -3.60 -11.48
N TYR A 5 -4.41 -4.19 -10.55
CA TYR A 5 -4.77 -5.44 -9.86
C TYR A 5 -6.15 -5.33 -9.20
N ALA A 6 -6.41 -4.26 -8.45
CA ALA A 6 -7.71 -4.01 -7.82
C ALA A 6 -8.85 -3.85 -8.85
N ARG A 7 -8.55 -3.39 -10.06
CA ARG A 7 -9.52 -3.24 -11.16
C ARG A 7 -9.59 -4.47 -12.07
N ASN A 8 -8.82 -5.52 -11.78
CA ASN A 8 -8.67 -6.69 -12.64
C ASN A 8 -8.21 -6.33 -14.06
N ILE A 9 -7.30 -5.35 -14.17
CA ILE A 9 -6.69 -4.92 -15.43
C ILE A 9 -5.29 -5.53 -15.51
N PRO A 10 -4.98 -6.27 -16.59
CA PRO A 10 -3.64 -6.80 -16.80
C PRO A 10 -2.60 -5.68 -16.79
N HIS A 11 -1.52 -5.89 -16.03
CA HIS A 11 -0.42 -4.95 -15.90
C HIS A 11 0.90 -5.69 -16.10
N SER A 12 1.91 -4.99 -16.63
CA SER A 12 3.26 -5.52 -16.77
C SER A 12 4.26 -4.52 -16.22
N ILE A 13 5.23 -5.02 -15.44
CA ILE A 13 6.40 -4.23 -15.07
C ILE A 13 7.36 -4.24 -16.26
N PHE A 14 7.37 -3.12 -16.97
CA PHE A 14 7.95 -3.04 -18.31
C PHE A 14 9.47 -3.26 -18.38
N ALA A 15 10.23 -2.78 -17.40
CA ALA A 15 11.70 -2.82 -17.45
C ALA A 15 12.29 -3.48 -16.19
N LEU A 16 12.99 -4.59 -16.38
CA LEU A 16 13.69 -5.27 -15.30
C LEU A 16 14.98 -4.53 -14.90
N ILE A 17 15.74 -4.02 -15.87
CA ILE A 17 17.02 -3.31 -15.67
C ILE A 17 17.03 -2.00 -16.46
N ASP A 18 17.84 -1.04 -16.01
CA ASP A 18 18.06 0.24 -16.70
C ASP A 18 18.49 0.06 -18.15
N ILE A 19 17.95 0.93 -19.02
CA ILE A 19 18.10 0.85 -20.47
C ILE A 19 19.13 1.87 -20.90
N HIS A 20 20.21 1.39 -21.53
CA HIS A 20 21.28 2.24 -22.06
C HIS A 20 21.00 2.61 -23.52
N TYR A 21 20.98 3.91 -23.80
CA TYR A 21 21.01 4.46 -25.15
C TYR A 21 22.34 5.16 -25.39
N PRO A 22 22.74 5.35 -26.66
CA PRO A 22 23.85 6.24 -26.96
C PRO A 22 23.60 7.63 -26.37
N GLY A 23 24.42 8.03 -25.39
CA GLY A 23 24.40 9.36 -24.78
C GLY A 23 23.53 9.54 -23.53
N PHE A 24 22.70 8.57 -23.13
CA PHE A 24 21.93 8.66 -21.88
C PHE A 24 21.42 7.30 -21.39
N VAL A 25 21.04 7.23 -20.11
CA VAL A 25 20.45 6.04 -19.48
C VAL A 25 19.01 6.34 -19.06
N LEU A 26 18.08 5.46 -19.40
CA LEU A 26 16.73 5.49 -18.85
C LEU A 26 16.70 4.67 -17.56
N HIS A 27 16.56 5.36 -16.43
CA HIS A 27 16.52 4.75 -15.09
C HIS A 27 15.18 4.09 -14.73
N LYS A 28 14.51 3.50 -15.72
CA LYS A 28 13.16 2.90 -15.58
C LYS A 28 13.19 1.45 -15.08
N GLY A 29 14.36 0.83 -14.98
CA GLY A 29 14.51 -0.55 -14.52
C GLY A 29 14.30 -0.69 -13.02
N LEU A 30 13.82 -1.86 -12.58
CA LEU A 30 13.85 -2.27 -11.17
C LEU A 30 15.28 -2.49 -10.66
N LEU A 31 16.19 -2.92 -11.54
CA LEU A 31 17.60 -3.11 -11.27
C LEU A 31 18.41 -1.92 -11.84
N GLU A 32 19.31 -1.39 -11.03
CA GLU A 32 20.32 -0.43 -11.47
C GLU A 32 21.38 -1.17 -12.30
N SER A 33 21.80 -0.57 -13.41
CA SER A 33 22.93 -1.08 -14.20
C SER A 33 24.18 -0.21 -14.08
N THR A 34 25.33 -0.84 -14.24
CA THR A 34 26.62 -0.18 -14.43
C THR A 34 26.75 0.37 -15.86
N SER A 35 27.77 1.20 -16.10
CA SER A 35 28.08 1.71 -17.44
C SER A 35 28.50 0.63 -18.45
N ASP A 36 28.98 -0.52 -17.98
CA ASP A 36 29.26 -1.71 -18.81
C ASP A 36 28.03 -2.66 -18.93
N MET A 37 26.83 -2.15 -18.65
CA MET A 37 25.54 -2.85 -18.82
C MET A 37 25.38 -4.10 -17.96
N ARG A 38 26.04 -4.17 -16.80
CA ARG A 38 25.85 -5.25 -15.81
C ARG A 38 24.88 -4.81 -14.73
N VAL A 39 24.25 -5.79 -14.06
CA VAL A 39 23.44 -5.52 -12.86
C VAL A 39 24.36 -5.02 -11.75
N LYS A 40 24.02 -3.86 -11.18
CA LYS A 40 24.71 -3.27 -10.03
C LYS A 40 24.03 -3.63 -8.72
N LYS A 41 22.73 -3.35 -8.61
CA LYS A 41 21.90 -3.66 -7.43
C LYS A 41 20.40 -3.54 -7.73
N PRO A 42 19.52 -4.15 -6.92
CA PRO A 42 18.11 -3.80 -6.88
C PRO A 42 17.90 -2.36 -6.43
N LYS A 43 16.91 -1.67 -7.00
CA LYS A 43 16.46 -0.35 -6.55
C LYS A 43 15.31 -0.47 -5.55
N GLU A 44 14.93 0.65 -4.93
CA GLU A 44 13.76 0.72 -4.05
C GLU A 44 12.48 0.23 -4.75
N SER A 45 12.31 0.54 -6.04
CA SER A 45 11.16 0.06 -6.83
C SER A 45 11.13 -1.47 -6.98
N TYR A 46 12.27 -2.15 -6.96
CA TYR A 46 12.32 -3.62 -6.95
C TYR A 46 11.66 -4.17 -5.69
N TYR A 47 12.05 -3.64 -4.53
CA TYR A 47 11.51 -4.07 -3.24
C TYR A 47 10.04 -3.69 -3.09
N ALA A 48 9.63 -2.50 -3.54
CA ALA A 48 8.22 -2.12 -3.53
C ALA A 48 7.35 -3.07 -4.36
N VAL A 49 7.83 -3.48 -5.55
CA VAL A 49 7.17 -4.51 -6.37
C VAL A 49 7.13 -5.84 -5.62
N GLN A 50 8.27 -6.30 -5.08
CA GLN A 50 8.37 -7.55 -4.32
C GLN A 50 7.39 -7.58 -3.13
N ASN A 51 7.38 -6.53 -2.31
CA ASN A 51 6.48 -6.38 -1.16
C ASN A 51 5.02 -6.49 -1.60
N THR A 52 4.65 -5.79 -2.67
CA THR A 52 3.27 -5.81 -3.19
C THR A 52 2.88 -7.20 -3.69
N ILE A 53 3.69 -7.83 -4.55
CA ILE A 53 3.33 -9.14 -5.15
C ILE A 53 3.47 -10.30 -4.16
N SER A 54 4.22 -10.15 -3.08
CA SER A 54 4.30 -11.15 -2.00
C SER A 54 2.99 -11.30 -1.23
N ILE A 55 2.12 -10.29 -1.30
CA ILE A 55 0.83 -10.23 -0.61
C ILE A 55 -0.31 -10.43 -1.61
N PHE A 56 -0.27 -9.71 -2.73
CA PHE A 56 -1.36 -9.71 -3.72
C PHE A 56 -1.14 -10.77 -4.79
N ASP A 57 -1.77 -11.93 -4.58
CA ASP A 57 -1.85 -13.04 -5.51
C ASP A 57 -3.31 -13.38 -5.88
N ASP A 58 -3.58 -14.58 -6.37
CA ASP A 58 -4.92 -15.01 -6.79
C ASP A 58 -5.86 -15.41 -5.64
N ARG A 59 -5.37 -15.47 -4.40
CA ARG A 59 -6.15 -15.83 -3.20
C ARG A 59 -7.12 -14.74 -2.77
N PHE A 60 -6.86 -13.49 -3.18
CA PHE A 60 -7.65 -12.33 -2.78
C PHE A 60 -8.64 -11.92 -3.85
N LYS A 61 -9.89 -11.70 -3.44
CA LYS A 61 -10.92 -11.04 -4.27
C LYS A 61 -11.22 -9.66 -3.73
N ARG A 62 -11.35 -8.71 -4.65
CA ARG A 62 -11.79 -7.36 -4.30
C ARG A 62 -13.23 -7.40 -3.79
N ILE A 63 -13.45 -6.78 -2.63
CA ILE A 63 -14.78 -6.45 -2.14
C ILE A 63 -15.30 -5.30 -3.01
N LYS A 64 -16.35 -5.56 -3.79
CA LYS A 64 -17.00 -4.52 -4.59
C LYS A 64 -17.85 -3.65 -3.67
N ASN A 65 -17.69 -2.33 -3.78
CA ASN A 65 -18.42 -1.34 -2.97
C ASN A 65 -18.37 -1.63 -1.46
N PRO A 66 -17.17 -1.67 -0.84
CA PRO A 66 -17.08 -1.81 0.60
C PRO A 66 -17.87 -0.68 1.27
N ASP A 67 -18.66 -0.99 2.29
CA ASP A 67 -19.38 0.02 3.08
C ASP A 67 -18.38 0.62 4.07
N TYR A 68 -17.85 1.80 3.73
CA TYR A 68 -16.94 2.53 4.60
C TYR A 68 -17.28 4.01 4.66
N HIS A 69 -16.91 4.61 5.79
CA HIS A 69 -16.89 6.04 6.02
C HIS A 69 -15.45 6.49 6.23
N PHE A 70 -15.13 7.66 5.67
CA PHE A 70 -13.78 8.20 5.65
C PHE A 70 -13.81 9.62 6.20
N ASP A 71 -12.95 9.88 7.18
CA ASP A 71 -12.82 11.17 7.85
C ASP A 71 -11.34 11.61 7.91
N ILE A 72 -11.11 12.89 7.64
CA ILE A 72 -9.83 13.54 7.88
C ILE A 72 -9.97 14.37 9.16
N PRO A 73 -9.19 14.12 10.23
CA PRO A 73 -9.25 14.92 11.45
C PRO A 73 -9.02 16.41 11.16
N ALA A 74 -9.83 17.27 11.77
CA ALA A 74 -9.87 18.72 11.51
C ALA A 74 -8.55 19.50 11.74
N LYS A 75 -7.52 18.87 12.32
CA LYS A 75 -6.17 19.44 12.54
C LYS A 75 -5.15 19.04 11.47
N SER A 76 -5.61 18.49 10.35
CA SER A 76 -4.73 18.16 9.22
C SER A 76 -4.36 19.45 8.47
N PRO A 77 -3.10 19.61 7.99
CA PRO A 77 -2.66 20.77 7.21
C PRO A 77 -3.67 21.24 6.16
N ASP A 78 -3.83 22.55 5.97
CA ASP A 78 -4.81 23.13 5.02
C ASP A 78 -4.65 22.62 3.57
N SER A 79 -3.47 22.10 3.20
CA SER A 79 -3.21 21.45 1.91
C SER A 79 -3.90 20.09 1.71
N ILE A 80 -4.49 19.52 2.77
CA ILE A 80 -5.23 18.26 2.74
C ILE A 80 -6.74 18.52 2.56
N LYS A 81 -7.19 19.77 2.67
CA LYS A 81 -8.60 20.15 2.47
C LYS A 81 -9.10 19.93 1.04
N THR A 82 -8.23 19.68 0.06
CA THR A 82 -8.63 19.28 -1.30
C THR A 82 -9.04 17.80 -1.41
N ALA A 83 -8.80 16.99 -0.38
CA ALA A 83 -9.25 15.59 -0.31
C ALA A 83 -10.54 15.40 0.50
N ALA A 84 -11.14 16.48 1.02
CA ALA A 84 -12.38 16.43 1.80
C ALA A 84 -13.63 16.07 0.96
N ASP A 85 -13.48 15.98 -0.36
CA ASP A 85 -14.53 15.54 -1.30
C ASP A 85 -14.34 14.07 -1.75
N ASN A 86 -13.53 13.24 -1.07
CA ASN A 86 -13.12 11.90 -1.52
C ASN A 86 -12.32 11.83 -2.85
N ASN A 87 -12.04 12.95 -3.52
CA ASN A 87 -11.51 12.94 -4.89
C ASN A 87 -10.04 12.52 -5.04
N GLY A 88 -9.30 12.37 -3.94
CA GLY A 88 -7.86 12.10 -3.99
C GLY A 88 -7.38 10.87 -3.25
N ILE A 89 -8.23 10.21 -2.47
CA ILE A 89 -7.82 9.06 -1.67
C ILE A 89 -8.33 7.80 -2.35
N ILE A 90 -7.40 6.91 -2.66
CA ILE A 90 -7.70 5.66 -3.33
C ILE A 90 -7.72 4.58 -2.26
N LEU A 91 -8.85 3.87 -2.16
CA LEU A 91 -9.02 2.75 -1.24
C LEU A 91 -9.52 1.52 -2.00
N TYR A 92 -8.90 0.38 -1.73
CA TYR A 92 -9.37 -0.92 -2.19
C TYR A 92 -9.39 -1.90 -1.03
N ALA A 93 -10.52 -2.57 -0.83
CA ALA A 93 -10.67 -3.65 0.14
C ALA A 93 -10.75 -5.00 -0.57
N PHE A 94 -10.17 -6.01 0.06
CA PHE A 94 -10.08 -7.37 -0.44
C PHE A 94 -10.40 -8.36 0.66
N GLN A 95 -10.73 -9.57 0.26
CA GLN A 95 -10.98 -10.70 1.14
C GLN A 95 -10.29 -11.95 0.59
N GLU A 96 -9.62 -12.71 1.46
CA GLU A 96 -9.07 -14.02 1.10
C GLU A 96 -10.22 -15.02 0.92
N GLU A 97 -10.25 -15.72 -0.22
CA GLU A 97 -11.37 -16.62 -0.58
C GLU A 97 -11.58 -17.75 0.43
N ASN A 98 -10.51 -18.29 1.00
CA ASN A 98 -10.56 -19.50 1.84
C ASN A 98 -10.78 -19.23 3.33
N SER A 99 -10.54 -18.01 3.80
CA SER A 99 -10.49 -17.70 5.24
C SER A 99 -11.36 -16.51 5.66
N THR A 100 -12.01 -15.84 4.71
CA THR A 100 -12.79 -14.61 4.90
C THR A 100 -11.99 -13.43 5.46
N LEU A 101 -10.66 -13.53 5.52
CA LEU A 101 -9.84 -12.48 6.12
C LEU A 101 -9.80 -11.23 5.25
N PRO A 102 -10.11 -10.06 5.82
CA PRO A 102 -10.04 -8.83 5.07
C PRO A 102 -8.62 -8.26 5.07
N LEU A 103 -8.35 -7.50 4.01
CA LEU A 103 -7.30 -6.50 3.99
C LEU A 103 -7.78 -5.30 3.18
N PHE A 104 -7.17 -4.13 3.38
CA PHE A 104 -7.42 -2.98 2.52
C PHE A 104 -6.14 -2.18 2.32
N THR A 105 -6.07 -1.50 1.18
CA THR A 105 -4.99 -0.56 0.86
C THR A 105 -5.55 0.82 0.69
N VAL A 106 -4.80 1.82 1.14
CA VAL A 106 -5.17 3.23 1.06
C VAL A 106 -3.95 4.10 0.75
N TRP A 107 -4.12 5.10 -0.11
CA TRP A 107 -3.09 6.11 -0.41
C TRP A 107 -3.68 7.37 -1.02
N ILE A 108 -2.86 8.42 -1.10
CA ILE A 108 -3.17 9.69 -1.78
C ILE A 108 -2.77 9.55 -3.25
N GLY A 109 -3.71 9.73 -4.17
CA GLY A 109 -3.55 9.52 -5.61
C GLY A 109 -3.83 10.74 -6.49
N ASP A 110 -4.21 11.89 -5.92
CA ASP A 110 -4.52 13.13 -6.66
C ASP A 110 -3.32 14.08 -6.84
N GLN A 111 -2.16 13.77 -6.28
CA GLN A 111 -0.99 14.63 -6.34
C GLN A 111 0.15 14.01 -7.14
N ARG A 112 0.93 14.87 -7.82
CA ARG A 112 2.22 14.45 -8.36
C ARG A 112 3.11 14.02 -7.19
N PRO A 113 3.80 12.88 -7.27
CA PRO A 113 4.70 12.46 -6.22
C PRO A 113 5.68 13.57 -5.85
N ALA A 114 5.70 13.94 -4.58
CA ALA A 114 6.55 15.00 -4.05
C ALA A 114 7.71 14.39 -3.26
N HIS A 115 8.84 15.10 -3.15
CA HIS A 115 9.99 14.59 -2.38
C HIS A 115 9.79 14.65 -0.86
N ASP A 116 8.71 15.28 -0.39
CA ASP A 116 8.52 15.62 1.03
C ASP A 116 7.61 14.63 1.79
N PHE A 117 7.11 13.58 1.10
CA PHE A 117 6.26 12.48 1.62
C PHE A 117 5.36 12.87 2.81
N PRO A 118 4.48 13.89 2.69
CA PRO A 118 3.69 14.36 3.82
C PRO A 118 2.72 13.27 4.26
N VAL A 119 2.88 12.83 5.51
CA VAL A 119 2.00 11.82 6.11
C VAL A 119 0.75 12.48 6.66
N VAL A 120 -0.40 11.96 6.26
CA VAL A 120 -1.74 12.43 6.66
C VAL A 120 -2.38 11.37 7.56
N PRO A 121 -2.71 11.69 8.83
CA PRO A 121 -3.46 10.78 9.67
C PRO A 121 -4.94 10.80 9.25
N VAL A 122 -5.53 9.63 9.00
CA VAL A 122 -6.93 9.50 8.56
C VAL A 122 -7.72 8.57 9.46
N GLN A 123 -9.04 8.69 9.45
CA GLN A 123 -9.94 7.76 10.10
C GLN A 123 -10.77 7.03 9.04
N ILE A 124 -10.82 5.71 9.14
CA ILE A 124 -11.58 4.86 8.23
C ILE A 124 -12.44 3.93 9.07
N THR A 125 -13.74 3.95 8.84
CA THR A 125 -14.70 3.05 9.49
C THR A 125 -15.34 2.17 8.45
N PHE A 126 -15.17 0.86 8.55
CA PHE A 126 -15.85 -0.12 7.72
C PHE A 126 -17.07 -0.67 8.44
N LYS A 127 -18.15 -0.93 7.70
CA LYS A 127 -19.23 -1.82 8.13
C LYS A 127 -18.98 -3.20 7.53
N ASN A 128 -19.26 -4.24 8.30
CA ASN A 128 -19.18 -5.65 7.88
C ASN A 128 -17.77 -6.17 7.47
N LEU A 129 -16.69 -5.43 7.77
CA LEU A 129 -15.32 -5.96 7.74
C LEU A 129 -14.84 -6.13 9.18
N LYS A 130 -14.30 -7.30 9.52
CA LYS A 130 -13.85 -7.63 10.86
C LYS A 130 -12.35 -7.92 10.87
N PHE A 131 -11.62 -7.22 11.72
CA PHE A 131 -10.21 -7.44 11.97
C PHE A 131 -10.00 -7.92 13.41
N HIS A 132 -9.07 -8.86 13.59
CA HIS A 132 -8.72 -9.45 14.89
C HIS A 132 -7.33 -9.02 15.37
N ASP A 133 -6.33 -9.11 14.50
CA ASP A 133 -4.96 -8.68 14.77
C ASP A 133 -4.39 -7.92 13.54
N PRO A 134 -4.90 -6.71 13.28
CA PRO A 134 -4.48 -5.92 12.14
C PRO A 134 -3.09 -5.32 12.34
N VAL A 135 -2.29 -5.35 11.28
CA VAL A 135 -1.03 -4.64 11.14
C VAL A 135 -1.11 -3.64 10.00
N CYS A 136 -0.33 -2.58 10.10
CA CYS A 136 -0.13 -1.61 9.04
C CYS A 136 1.19 -1.95 8.32
N VAL A 137 1.17 -2.01 7.00
CA VAL A 137 2.34 -2.31 6.17
C VAL A 137 2.53 -1.18 5.19
N ASP A 138 3.72 -0.58 5.18
CA ASP A 138 4.13 0.34 4.14
C ASP A 138 4.69 -0.47 2.96
N LEU A 139 3.97 -0.53 1.84
CA LEU A 139 4.38 -1.37 0.71
C LEU A 139 5.62 -0.84 -0.02
N LEU A 140 5.93 0.47 0.13
CA LEU A 140 7.14 1.06 -0.44
C LEU A 140 8.39 0.55 0.28
N SER A 141 8.43 0.67 1.62
CA SER A 141 9.58 0.27 2.44
C SER A 141 9.58 -1.21 2.86
N GLY A 142 8.40 -1.85 2.90
CA GLY A 142 8.21 -3.19 3.44
C GLY A 142 8.13 -3.24 4.97
N LEU A 143 8.11 -2.09 5.64
CA LEU A 143 7.99 -2.04 7.10
C LEU A 143 6.59 -2.43 7.56
N VAL A 144 6.55 -3.27 8.58
CA VAL A 144 5.32 -3.71 9.26
C VAL A 144 5.26 -3.06 10.63
N PHE A 145 4.14 -2.42 10.92
CA PHE A 145 3.87 -1.71 12.16
C PHE A 145 2.66 -2.32 12.85
N ASP A 146 2.78 -2.53 14.15
CA ASP A 146 1.62 -2.80 14.99
C ASP A 146 0.70 -1.58 15.02
N ILE A 147 -0.61 -1.81 15.00
CA ILE A 147 -1.59 -0.75 15.20
C ILE A 147 -1.98 -0.77 16.69
N PRO A 148 -1.61 0.26 17.48
CA PRO A 148 -1.96 0.36 18.89
C PRO A 148 -3.47 0.19 19.11
N LYS A 149 -3.87 -0.52 20.16
CA LYS A 149 -5.29 -0.87 20.43
C LYS A 149 -6.16 0.37 20.65
N GLU A 150 -5.59 1.50 21.02
CA GLU A 150 -6.28 2.79 21.11
C GLU A 150 -6.60 3.42 19.75
N PHE A 151 -5.89 3.01 18.69
CA PHE A 151 -6.02 3.51 17.32
C PHE A 151 -6.86 2.62 16.43
N TRP A 152 -7.43 1.54 16.94
CA TRP A 152 -8.46 0.83 16.20
C TRP A 152 -9.42 0.11 17.14
N PHE A 153 -10.63 -0.12 16.69
CA PHE A 153 -11.57 -0.98 17.39
C PHE A 153 -12.42 -1.74 16.38
N ALA A 154 -12.87 -2.93 16.76
CA ALA A 154 -13.79 -3.71 15.97
C ALA A 154 -14.88 -4.31 16.88
N ASP A 155 -16.12 -4.27 16.42
CA ASP A 155 -17.25 -4.99 17.00
C ASP A 155 -17.95 -5.86 15.94
N ASN A 156 -19.17 -6.31 16.22
CA ASN A 156 -19.90 -7.19 15.30
C ASN A 156 -20.39 -6.50 14.02
N THR A 157 -20.43 -5.17 14.01
CA THR A 157 -21.03 -4.33 12.97
C THR A 157 -20.02 -3.39 12.32
N ILE A 158 -19.10 -2.83 13.09
CA ILE A 158 -18.17 -1.80 12.64
C ILE A 158 -16.72 -2.11 13.03
N CYS A 159 -15.80 -1.70 12.17
CA CYS A 159 -14.36 -1.69 12.44
C CYS A 159 -13.79 -0.33 12.06
N THR A 160 -13.18 0.37 13.01
CA THR A 160 -12.62 1.71 12.79
C THR A 160 -11.13 1.70 13.04
N PHE A 161 -10.38 2.29 12.11
CA PHE A 161 -8.98 2.67 12.26
C PHE A 161 -8.90 4.18 12.43
N LYS A 162 -8.24 4.64 13.50
CA LYS A 162 -8.06 6.04 13.86
C LYS A 162 -6.63 6.46 13.59
N ARG A 163 -6.43 7.62 13.00
CA ARG A 163 -5.11 8.22 12.73
C ARG A 163 -4.19 7.28 11.92
N LEU A 164 -4.74 6.50 11.00
CA LEU A 164 -3.96 5.69 10.08
C LEU A 164 -3.08 6.61 9.23
N PRO A 165 -1.75 6.48 9.23
CA PRO A 165 -0.89 7.33 8.42
C PRO A 165 -0.99 6.91 6.96
N ILE A 166 -1.34 7.86 6.07
CA ILE A 166 -1.34 7.65 4.62
C ILE A 166 -0.51 8.74 3.92
N TYR A 167 0.03 8.43 2.76
CA TYR A 167 0.79 9.36 1.93
C TYR A 167 0.66 8.96 0.45
N ASP A 168 1.49 9.47 -0.44
CA ASP A 168 1.44 9.24 -1.89
C ASP A 168 1.96 7.85 -2.33
N SER A 169 2.03 6.88 -1.43
CA SER A 169 2.27 5.46 -1.73
C SER A 169 1.31 4.53 -0.97
N PRO A 170 1.05 3.31 -1.51
CA PRO A 170 0.14 2.35 -0.90
C PRO A 170 0.53 1.92 0.53
N VAL A 171 -0.36 2.22 1.47
CA VAL A 171 -0.35 1.65 2.81
C VAL A 171 -1.39 0.53 2.86
N LEU A 172 -1.00 -0.62 3.40
CA LEU A 172 -1.84 -1.81 3.57
C LEU A 172 -2.20 -1.98 5.05
N VAL A 173 -3.46 -2.29 5.32
CA VAL A 173 -3.89 -2.83 6.61
C VAL A 173 -4.42 -4.24 6.36
N ALA A 174 -3.84 -5.20 7.05
CA ALA A 174 -4.15 -6.61 6.89
C ALA A 174 -4.08 -7.34 8.23
N GLU A 175 -4.73 -8.49 8.31
CA GLU A 175 -4.51 -9.42 9.42
C GLU A 175 -3.06 -9.89 9.43
N ARG A 176 -2.39 -9.87 10.59
CA ARG A 176 -0.97 -10.23 10.71
C ARG A 176 -0.63 -11.56 10.07
N ARG A 177 -1.52 -12.55 10.21
CA ARG A 177 -1.34 -13.90 9.65
C ARG A 177 -1.30 -13.96 8.12
N LEU A 178 -1.74 -12.91 7.43
CA LEU A 178 -1.63 -12.80 5.97
C LEU A 178 -0.25 -12.27 5.53
N ILE A 179 0.55 -11.72 6.45
CA ILE A 179 1.83 -11.10 6.17
C ILE A 179 2.96 -12.08 6.48
N VAL A 180 3.70 -12.47 5.45
CA VAL A 180 4.94 -13.23 5.60
C VAL A 180 6.06 -12.25 5.97
N MET A 181 6.54 -12.32 7.20
CA MET A 181 7.65 -11.49 7.67
C MET A 181 8.95 -12.28 7.56
N LYS A 182 10.03 -11.62 7.15
CA LYS A 182 11.37 -12.21 7.24
C LYS A 182 11.79 -12.22 8.71
N ASP A 183 12.23 -13.37 9.20
CA ASP A 183 12.81 -13.46 10.53
C ASP A 183 14.05 -12.56 10.62
N SER A 184 14.17 -11.80 11.71
CA SER A 184 15.23 -10.82 11.93
C SER A 184 16.64 -11.43 12.01
N ASN A 185 16.75 -12.76 12.00
CA ASN A 185 17.98 -13.53 12.18
C ASN A 185 18.66 -13.97 10.87
N GLU A 186 18.08 -13.69 9.70
CA GLU A 186 18.71 -14.05 8.42
C GLU A 186 19.34 -12.81 7.75
N SER A 187 20.65 -12.63 7.98
CA SER A 187 21.50 -11.72 7.19
C SER A 187 21.68 -12.25 5.76
N LEU A 188 21.58 -11.34 4.78
CA LEU A 188 21.92 -11.58 3.37
C LEU A 188 23.42 -11.80 3.17
#